data_AF-A0A3D4WTP1-F1
#
_entry.id   AF-A0A3D4WTP1-F1
#
_cell.length_a   1.000
_cell.length_b   1.000
_cell.length_c   1.000
_cell.angle_alpha   90.00
_cell.angle_beta   90.00
_cell.angle_gamma   90.00
#
_symmetry.space_group_name_H-M   'P 1'
#
loop_
_entity.id
_entity.type
_entity.pdbx_description
1 polymer ?
#
loop_
_entity_poly.entity_id
_entity_poly.type
_entity_poly.pdbx_seq_one_letter_code
_entity_poly.pdbx_strand_id
1 'polypeptide(L)' 'MANEERLQKVMAAAGVGSRRACEELIDRRRVTVNGKVAKLGDKVDAET' A
#
# COMPACT_ATOMS: atom_id res chain seq x y z
N MET A 1 7.78 12.42 12.07
CA MET A 1 7.17 13.25 11.00
C MET A 1 6.30 12.28 10.24
N ALA A 2 4.97 12.26 10.45
CA ALA A 2 4.14 11.23 9.83
C ALA A 2 4.19 11.39 8.31
N ASN A 3 4.94 10.53 7.62
CA ASN A 3 5.04 10.55 6.17
C ASN A 3 4.01 9.57 5.63
N GLU A 4 2.74 10.00 5.68
CA GLU A 4 1.62 9.27 5.10
C GLU A 4 1.76 9.23 3.58
N GLU A 5 2.30 8.14 3.07
CA GLU A 5 2.46 7.88 1.66
C GLU A 5 1.36 6.97 1.13
N ARG A 6 1.02 7.08 -0.16
CA ARG A 6 0.03 6.19 -0.76
C ARG A 6 0.55 4.75 -0.67
N LEU A 7 -0.30 3.82 -0.24
CA LEU A 7 0.07 2.43 -0.04
C LEU A 7 0.74 1.80 -1.26
N GLN A 8 0.26 2.07 -2.49
CA GLN A 8 0.88 1.56 -3.70
C GLN A 8 2.29 2.11 -3.97
N LYS A 9 2.61 3.31 -3.44
CA LYS A 9 3.94 3.90 -3.54
C LYS A 9 4.88 3.22 -2.55
N VAL A 10 4.43 3.03 -1.31
CA VAL A 10 5.19 2.32 -0.26
C VAL A 10 5.44 0.87 -0.66
N MET A 11 4.42 0.16 -1.15
CA MET A 11 4.55 -1.21 -1.65
C MET A 11 5.54 -1.30 -2.82
N ALA A 12 5.49 -0.34 -3.75
CA ALA A 12 6.44 -0.30 -4.86
C ALA A 12 7.87 0.01 -4.40
N ALA A 13 8.04 0.92 -3.44
CA ALA A 13 9.33 1.24 -2.84
C ALA A 13 9.91 0.05 -2.05
N ALA A 14 9.05 -0.74 -1.40
CA ALA A 14 9.39 -1.99 -0.73
C ALA A 14 9.67 -3.16 -1.69
N GLY A 15 9.52 -2.96 -3.01
CA GLY A 15 9.80 -3.98 -4.02
C GLY A 15 8.71 -5.05 -4.18
N VAL A 16 7.50 -4.83 -3.63
CA VAL A 16 6.36 -5.76 -3.79
C VAL A 16 5.95 -5.88 -5.26
N GLY A 17 6.15 -4.83 -6.05
CA GLY A 17 5.90 -4.82 -7.49
C GLY A 17 5.92 -3.41 -8.06
N SER A 18 5.47 -3.26 -9.30
CA SER A 18 5.23 -1.94 -9.88
C SER A 18 4.05 -1.25 -9.19
N ARG A 19 3.95 0.09 -9.30
CA ARG A 19 2.79 0.85 -8.76
C ARG A 19 1.44 0.27 -9.20
N ARG A 20 1.34 -0.15 -10.47
CA ARG A 20 0.12 -0.77 -11.02
C ARG A 20 -0.15 -2.16 -10.47
N ALA A 21 0.89 -2.98 -10.30
CA ALA A 21 0.74 -4.29 -9.68
C ALA A 21 0.27 -4.16 -8.23
N CYS A 22 0.79 -3.18 -7.49
CA CYS A 22 0.35 -2.89 -6.13
C CYS A 22 -1.11 -2.45 -6.08
N GLU A 23 -1.53 -1.59 -7.00
CA GLU A 23 -2.95 -1.19 -7.14
C GLU A 23 -3.86 -2.40 -7.41
N GLU A 24 -3.44 -3.33 -8.27
CA GLU A 24 -4.20 -4.54 -8.55
C GLU A 24 -4.28 -5.48 -7.35
N LEU A 25 -3.20 -5.61 -6.57
CA LEU A 25 -3.20 -6.39 -5.33
C LEU A 25 -4.14 -5.81 -4.28
N ILE A 26 -4.16 -4.48 -4.16
CA ILE A 26 -5.06 -3.76 -3.25
C ILE A 26 -6.52 -3.96 -3.70
N ASP A 27 -6.81 -3.79 -4.99
CA ASP A 27 -8.15 -3.97 -5.55
C ASP A 27 -8.68 -5.40 -5.39
N ARG A 28 -7.80 -6.40 -5.61
CA ARG A 28 -8.07 -7.82 -5.35
C ARG A 28 -8.17 -8.17 -3.86
N ARG A 29 -8.11 -7.19 -2.95
CA ARG A 29 -8.16 -7.38 -1.48
C ARG A 29 -7.06 -8.32 -0.96
N ARG A 30 -5.92 -8.36 -1.63
CA ARG A 30 -4.74 -9.17 -1.27
C ARG A 30 -3.79 -8.47 -0.31
N VAL A 31 -4.07 -7.21 0.02
CA VAL A 31 -3.24 -6.38 0.89
C VAL A 31 -4.00 -6.08 2.17
N THR A 32 -3.35 -6.31 3.30
CA THR A 32 -3.88 -6.00 4.63
C THR A 32 -2.88 -5.15 5.39
N VAL A 33 -3.33 -4.03 5.93
CA VAL A 33 -2.56 -3.11 6.76
C VAL A 33 -3.14 -3.16 8.16
N ASN A 34 -2.33 -3.50 9.16
CA ASN A 34 -2.78 -3.58 10.56
C ASN A 34 -4.05 -4.43 10.75
N GLY A 35 -4.15 -5.56 10.04
CA GLY A 35 -5.30 -6.47 10.10
C GLY A 35 -6.55 -6.01 9.34
N LYS A 36 -6.50 -4.86 8.64
CA LYS A 36 -7.61 -4.37 7.80
C LYS A 36 -7.26 -4.51 6.33
N VAL A 37 -8.21 -4.97 5.52
CA VAL A 37 -8.04 -5.03 4.06
C VAL A 37 -7.90 -3.61 3.53
N ALA A 38 -6.77 -3.35 2.87
CA ALA A 38 -6.48 -2.05 2.30
C ALA A 38 -7.32 -1.80 1.04
N LYS A 39 -7.58 -0.54 0.76
CA LYS A 39 -8.36 -0.06 -0.38
C LYS A 39 -7.55 0.90 -1.24
N LEU A 40 -7.94 1.00 -2.50
CA LEU A 40 -7.23 1.83 -3.45
C LEU A 40 -7.31 3.30 -3.02
N GLY A 41 -6.16 3.92 -2.81
CA GLY A 41 -6.06 5.29 -2.29
C GLY A 41 -5.81 5.41 -0.79
N ASP A 42 -5.77 4.29 -0.06
CA ASP A 42 -5.32 4.29 1.33
C ASP A 42 -3.88 4.83 1.44
N LYS A 43 -3.66 5.60 2.49
CA LYS A 43 -2.35 6.08 2.88
C LYS A 43 -1.87 5.26 4.07
N VAL A 44 -0.59 4.96 4.07
CA VAL A 44 0.08 4.29 5.19
C VAL A 44 1.28 5.12 5.59
N ASP A 45 1.61 5.04 6.87
CA ASP A 45 2.84 5.63 7.34
C ASP A 45 4.00 4.77 6.83
N ALA A 46 4.96 5.37 6.13
CA ALA A 46 6.08 4.62 5.59
C ALA A 46 7.07 4.18 6.69
N GLU A 47 6.96 4.73 7.90
CA GLU A 47 7.85 4.42 9.03
C GLU A 47 7.30 3.33 9.97
N THR A 48 5.98 3.06 10.00
CA THR A 48 5.34 2.13 10.96
C THR A 48 4.16 1.35 10.39
#